data_AF-A0A1M3HAI9-F1
#
_entry.id   AF-A0A1M3HAI9-F1
#
_cell.length_a   1.000
_cell.length_b   1.000
_cell.length_c   1.000
_cell.angle_alpha   90.00
_cell.angle_beta   90.00
_cell.angle_gamma   90.00
#
_symmetry.space_group_name_H-M   'P 1'
#
loop_
_entity.id
_entity.type
_entity.pdbx_description
1 polymer ?
#
loop_
_entity_poly.entity_id
_entity_poly.type
_entity_poly.pdbx_seq_one_letter_code
_entity_poly.pdbx_strand_id
1 'polypeptide(L)'
;MKSLPTIDIASTDFLVDLRRMELREVANPANKITFYDLRDNGDHLVLLYDTETRNAYRGPGRDLTETGKIKIIRLPPLDQLDSFTYTLLQSRQDSRLNQLQRAARLFESSPESCPAQRKKTK
;
A
#
# COMPACT_ATOMS: atom_id res chain seq x y z
N MET A 1 -9.08 -4.02 -22.23
CA MET A 1 -8.27 -3.28 -21.23
C MET A 1 -9.16 -3.06 -20.02
N LYS A 2 -8.69 -3.34 -18.80
CA LYS A 2 -9.51 -3.16 -17.59
C LYS A 2 -9.44 -1.68 -17.17
N SER A 3 -10.59 -1.04 -17.03
CA SER A 3 -10.70 0.31 -16.48
C SER A 3 -10.36 0.28 -14.99
N LEU A 4 -9.67 1.31 -14.51
CA LEU A 4 -9.48 1.52 -13.08
C LEU A 4 -10.86 1.83 -12.44
N PRO A 5 -11.12 1.36 -11.21
CA PRO A 5 -12.34 1.74 -10.52
C PRO A 5 -12.32 3.23 -10.17
N THR A 6 -13.51 3.84 -10.16
CA THR A 6 -13.72 5.24 -9.79
C THR A 6 -14.48 5.30 -8.47
N ILE A 7 -14.09 6.22 -7.59
CA ILE A 7 -14.77 6.51 -6.33
C ILE A 7 -15.05 8.01 -6.21
N ASP A 8 -16.18 8.36 -5.60
CA ASP A 8 -16.49 9.75 -5.25
C ASP A 8 -15.91 10.07 -3.86
N ILE A 9 -15.13 11.15 -3.79
CA ILE A 9 -14.61 11.71 -2.55
C ILE A 9 -15.06 13.16 -2.47
N ALA A 10 -16.08 13.41 -1.65
CA ALA A 10 -16.63 14.75 -1.44
C ALA A 10 -17.00 15.47 -2.75
N SER A 11 -17.75 14.78 -3.64
CA SER A 11 -18.19 15.30 -4.95
C SER A 11 -17.05 15.50 -5.95
N THR A 12 -15.96 14.74 -5.80
CA THR A 12 -14.82 14.72 -6.71
C THR A 12 -14.50 13.27 -7.07
N ASP A 13 -14.44 12.96 -8.36
CA ASP A 13 -14.14 11.61 -8.84
C ASP A 13 -12.64 11.31 -8.83
N PHE A 14 -12.27 10.18 -8.22
CA PHE A 14 -10.90 9.66 -8.21
C PHE A 14 -10.83 8.25 -8.78
N LEU A 15 -9.84 8.02 -9.63
CA LEU A 15 -9.44 6.69 -10.08
C LEU A 15 -8.55 6.03 -9.02
N VAL A 16 -8.86 4.79 -8.68
CA VAL A 16 -8.06 3.96 -7.78
C VAL A 16 -6.97 3.25 -8.59
N ASP A 17 -5.70 3.58 -8.39
CA ASP A 17 -4.57 2.89 -9.03
C ASP A 17 -3.72 2.14 -7.98
N LEU A 18 -4.16 0.94 -7.59
CA LEU A 18 -3.45 0.11 -6.61
C LEU A 18 -2.04 -0.29 -7.08
N ARG A 19 -1.75 -0.30 -8.39
CA ARG A 19 -0.40 -0.60 -8.89
C ARG A 19 0.60 0.51 -8.56
N ARG A 20 0.11 1.74 -8.50
CA ARG A 20 0.89 2.94 -8.15
C ARG A 20 0.71 3.35 -6.69
N MET A 21 -0.19 2.69 -5.96
CA MET A 21 -0.58 3.06 -4.61
C MET A 21 -0.99 4.55 -4.53
N GLU A 22 -1.80 5.01 -5.49
CA GLU A 22 -2.33 6.38 -5.55
C GLU A 22 -3.81 6.43 -5.98
N LEU A 23 -4.56 7.38 -5.44
CA LEU A 23 -5.83 7.87 -5.99
C LEU A 23 -5.52 9.05 -6.90
N ARG A 24 -6.11 9.08 -8.10
CA ARG A 24 -5.86 10.12 -9.10
C ARG A 24 -7.15 10.80 -9.51
N GLU A 25 -7.22 12.12 -9.36
CA GLU A 25 -8.42 12.87 -9.73
C GLU A 25 -8.71 12.71 -11.23
N VAL A 26 -9.96 12.44 -11.59
CA VAL A 26 -10.38 12.28 -12.99
C VAL A 26 -10.23 13.58 -13.76
N ALA A 27 -10.65 14.70 -13.17
CA ALA A 27 -10.59 16.03 -13.79
C ALA A 27 -9.16 16.60 -13.85
N ASN A 28 -8.27 16.21 -12.93
CA ASN A 28 -6.89 16.68 -12.86
C ASN A 28 -5.92 15.54 -12.52
N PRO A 29 -5.39 14.79 -13.51
CA PRO A 29 -4.50 13.65 -13.26
C PRO A 29 -3.17 13.98 -12.55
N ALA A 30 -2.79 15.27 -12.47
CA ALA A 30 -1.64 15.71 -11.68
C ALA A 30 -1.96 15.77 -10.18
N ASN A 31 -3.23 15.92 -9.82
CA ASN A 31 -3.70 15.85 -8.44
C ASN A 31 -3.82 14.38 -8.00
N LYS A 32 -2.96 14.02 -7.06
CA LYS A 32 -2.79 12.64 -6.61
C LYS A 32 -2.74 12.59 -5.09
N ILE A 33 -3.44 11.61 -4.55
CA ILE A 33 -3.43 11.28 -3.12
C ILE A 33 -2.75 9.92 -2.99
N THR A 34 -1.65 9.84 -2.26
CA THR A 34 -0.96 8.56 -2.08
C THR A 34 -1.65 7.75 -0.99
N PHE A 35 -1.61 6.42 -1.09
CA PHE A 35 -2.15 5.58 -0.01
C PHE A 35 -1.34 5.71 1.29
N TYR A 36 -0.13 6.25 1.25
CA TYR A 36 0.65 6.62 2.43
C TYR A 36 0.11 7.83 3.18
N ASP A 37 -0.72 8.65 2.52
CA ASP A 37 -1.44 9.75 3.16
C ASP A 37 -2.72 9.28 3.88
N LEU A 38 -3.11 8.01 3.66
CA LEU A 38 -4.25 7.39 4.33
C LEU A 38 -3.82 6.76 5.65
N ARG A 39 -4.70 6.81 6.66
CA ARG A 39 -4.54 6.01 7.87
C ARG A 39 -5.32 4.72 7.73
N ASP A 40 -4.65 3.61 7.99
CA ASP A 40 -5.27 2.29 8.05
C ASP A 40 -5.73 1.99 9.48
N ASN A 41 -7.03 1.77 9.65
CA ASN A 41 -7.63 1.37 10.93
C ASN A 41 -7.89 -0.15 11.00
N GLY A 42 -7.50 -0.93 9.99
CA GLY A 42 -7.67 -2.37 9.87
C GLY A 42 -8.95 -2.79 9.16
N ASP A 43 -10.08 -2.14 9.45
CA ASP A 43 -11.38 -2.38 8.81
C ASP A 43 -11.72 -1.37 7.71
N HIS A 44 -11.18 -0.15 7.82
CA HIS A 44 -11.37 0.92 6.85
C HIS A 44 -10.13 1.82 6.76
N LEU A 45 -10.05 2.56 5.65
CA LEU A 45 -9.05 3.60 5.45
C LEU A 45 -9.65 4.96 5.79
N VAL A 46 -8.86 5.84 6.39
CA VAL A 46 -9.26 7.20 6.73
C VAL A 46 -8.39 8.19 5.97
N LEU A 47 -9.05 9.08 5.24
CA LEU A 47 -8.46 10.20 4.51
C LEU A 47 -8.87 11.51 5.18
N LEU A 48 -7.89 12.32 5.57
CA LEU A 48 -8.12 13.73 5.89
C LEU A 48 -8.13 14.51 4.57
N TYR A 49 -9.31 14.88 4.09
CA TYR A 49 -9.50 15.51 2.79
C TYR A 49 -9.65 17.02 2.93
N ASP A 50 -8.78 17.76 2.26
CA ASP A 50 -8.91 19.21 2.11
C ASP A 50 -9.74 19.53 0.87
N THR A 51 -10.87 20.19 1.08
CA THR A 51 -11.82 20.53 0.01
C THR A 51 -11.37 21.70 -0.86
N GLU A 52 -10.44 22.54 -0.38
CA GLU A 52 -9.89 23.65 -1.17
C GLU A 52 -8.87 23.13 -2.19
N THR A 53 -7.98 22.24 -1.75
CA THR A 53 -6.93 21.66 -2.61
C THR A 53 -7.37 20.37 -3.31
N ARG A 54 -8.49 19.78 -2.88
CA ARG A 54 -8.99 18.47 -3.32
C ARG A 54 -7.96 17.35 -3.14
N ASN A 55 -7.17 17.42 -2.07
CA ASN A 55 -6.08 16.49 -1.80
C ASN A 55 -6.06 16.11 -0.31
N ALA A 56 -5.19 15.18 0.06
CA ALA A 56 -4.90 14.85 1.44
C ALA A 56 -4.30 16.06 2.17
N TYR A 57 -4.87 16.36 3.32
CA TYR A 57 -4.37 17.37 4.22
C TYR A 57 -3.07 16.90 4.89
N ARG A 58 -1.98 17.67 4.74
CA ARG A 58 -0.64 17.40 5.29
C ARG A 58 -0.14 18.45 6.29
N GLY A 59 -1.04 19.22 6.90
CA GLY A 59 -0.67 20.30 7.82
C GLY A 59 -0.36 19.85 9.26
N PRO A 60 0.12 20.78 10.11
CA PRO A 60 0.42 20.53 11.52
C PRO A 60 -0.88 20.35 12.31
N GLY A 61 -1.15 19.12 12.75
CA GLY A 61 -2.35 18.78 13.51
C GLY A 61 -2.85 17.41 13.10
N ARG A 62 -2.41 16.37 13.81
CA ARG A 62 -2.90 15.01 13.59
C ARG A 62 -4.30 14.78 14.17
N ASP A 63 -4.79 15.73 14.98
CA ASP A 63 -6.04 15.73 15.73
C ASP A 63 -6.94 16.88 15.24
N LEU A 64 -7.26 16.89 13.95
CA LEU A 64 -8.18 17.87 13.39
C LEU A 64 -9.61 17.40 13.56
N THR A 65 -10.41 18.22 14.25
CA THR A 65 -11.87 18.16 14.19
C THR A 65 -12.30 18.60 12.79
N GLU A 66 -13.39 18.00 12.27
CA GLU A 66 -14.00 18.43 11.00
C GLU A 66 -14.19 19.95 11.01
N THR A 67 -13.33 20.63 10.27
CA THR A 67 -13.40 22.08 10.07
C THR A 67 -14.04 22.26 8.70
N GLY A 68 -14.81 23.33 8.45
CA GLY A 68 -15.56 23.48 7.18
C GLY A 68 -14.77 23.23 5.88
N LYS A 69 -13.43 23.36 5.93
CA LYS A 69 -12.50 23.07 4.83
C LYS A 69 -11.96 21.64 4.79
N ILE A 70 -11.83 20.98 5.93
CA ILE A 70 -11.20 19.65 6.10
C ILE A 70 -12.26 18.63 6.50
N LYS A 71 -12.46 17.62 5.67
CA LYS A 71 -13.42 16.53 5.89
C LYS A 71 -12.70 15.23 6.20
N ILE A 72 -13.27 14.42 7.09
CA ILE A 72 -12.76 13.08 7.37
C ILE A 72 -13.52 12.08 6.50
N ILE A 73 -12.86 11.53 5.49
CA ILE A 73 -13.47 10.57 4.57
C ILE A 73 -13.08 9.16 4.99
N ARG A 74 -14.11 8.31 5.17
CA ARG A 74 -13.94 6.87 5.39
C ARG A 74 -14.01 6.16 4.05
N LEU A 75 -12.92 5.48 3.69
CA LEU A 75 -12.80 4.69 2.49
C LEU A 75 -12.82 3.20 2.86
N PRO A 76 -13.38 2.33 2.01
CA PRO A 76 -13.31 0.89 2.23
C PRO A 76 -11.85 0.40 2.12
N PRO A 77 -11.55 -0.81 2.63
CA PRO A 77 -10.23 -1.41 2.53
C PRO A 77 -9.83 -1.68 1.06
N LEU A 78 -8.52 -1.90 0.84
CA LEU A 78 -7.92 -2.00 -0.50
C LEU A 78 -8.52 -3.12 -1.37
N ASP A 79 -8.85 -4.23 -0.74
CA ASP A 79 -9.46 -5.41 -1.38
C ASP A 79 -10.88 -5.15 -1.89
N GLN A 80 -11.58 -4.19 -1.29
CA GLN A 80 -12.90 -3.75 -1.74
C GLN A 80 -12.83 -2.63 -2.77
N LEU A 81 -11.79 -1.79 -2.73
CA LEU A 81 -11.58 -0.72 -3.72
C LEU A 81 -11.28 -1.26 -5.12
N ASP A 82 -10.35 -2.22 -5.23
CA ASP A 82 -10.05 -2.93 -6.48
C ASP A 82 -9.64 -4.37 -6.17
N SER A 83 -10.65 -5.21 -5.94
CA SER A 83 -10.48 -6.63 -5.64
C SER A 83 -9.58 -7.35 -6.64
N PHE A 84 -9.72 -7.07 -7.93
CA PHE A 84 -8.93 -7.76 -8.96
C PHE A 84 -7.45 -7.40 -8.89
N THR A 85 -7.14 -6.11 -8.84
CA THR A 85 -5.74 -5.67 -8.75
C THR A 85 -5.14 -6.08 -7.42
N TYR A 86 -5.93 -6.04 -6.34
CA TYR A 86 -5.52 -6.51 -5.02
C TYR A 86 -5.14 -8.01 -5.02
N THR A 87 -5.97 -8.88 -5.59
CA THR A 87 -5.65 -10.32 -5.74
C THR A 87 -4.39 -10.54 -6.58
N LEU A 88 -4.20 -9.76 -7.66
CA LEU A 88 -2.99 -9.84 -8.48
C LEU A 88 -1.73 -9.41 -7.71
N LEU A 89 -1.83 -8.42 -6.83
CA LEU A 89 -0.72 -7.99 -5.98
C LEU A 89 -0.38 -9.03 -4.90
N GLN A 90 -1.40 -9.61 -4.24
CA GLN A 90 -1.19 -10.67 -3.24
C GLN A 90 -0.52 -11.90 -3.83
N SER A 91 -1.03 -12.42 -4.95
CA SER A 91 -0.46 -13.61 -5.59
C SER A 91 1.03 -13.46 -5.96
N ARG A 92 1.47 -12.24 -6.31
CA ARG A 92 2.89 -11.92 -6.54
C ARG A 92 3.71 -11.96 -5.26
N GLN A 93 3.17 -11.45 -4.16
CA GLN A 93 3.85 -11.45 -2.86
C GLN A 93 3.97 -12.87 -2.30
N ASP A 94 2.92 -13.67 -2.36
CA ASP A 94 2.90 -15.05 -1.89
C ASP A 94 3.88 -15.94 -2.67
N SER A 95 3.93 -15.78 -3.99
CA SER A 95 4.88 -16.51 -4.84
C SER A 95 6.33 -16.19 -4.45
N ARG A 96 6.63 -14.91 -4.18
CA ARG A 96 7.95 -14.47 -3.74
C ARG A 96 8.29 -14.99 -2.35
N LEU A 97 7.35 -14.95 -1.40
CA LEU A 97 7.56 -15.47 -0.04
C LEU A 97 7.81 -16.97 -0.06
N ASN A 98 7.01 -17.72 -0.82
CA ASN A 98 7.20 -19.15 -1.01
C ASN A 98 8.56 -19.47 -1.65
N GLN A 99 8.99 -18.68 -2.63
CA GLN A 99 10.31 -18.83 -3.24
C GLN A 99 11.45 -18.54 -2.25
N LEU A 100 11.33 -17.46 -1.45
CA LEU A 100 12.30 -17.12 -0.40
C LEU A 100 12.38 -18.22 0.67
N GLN A 101 11.24 -18.74 1.12
CA GLN A 101 11.21 -19.84 2.09
C GLN A 101 11.82 -21.14 1.55
N ARG A 102 11.66 -21.41 0.25
CA ARG A 102 12.33 -22.55 -0.41
C ARG A 102 13.83 -22.34 -0.47
N ALA A 103 14.29 -21.14 -0.84
CA ALA A 103 15.71 -20.81 -0.85
C ALA A 103 16.32 -20.89 0.55
N ALA A 104 15.67 -20.32 1.57
CA ALA A 104 16.14 -20.38 2.96
C ALA A 104 16.32 -21.82 3.45
N ARG A 105 15.34 -22.71 3.18
CA ARG A 105 15.46 -24.14 3.51
C ARG A 105 16.64 -24.81 2.82
N LEU A 106 16.93 -24.49 1.57
CA LEU A 106 18.09 -25.04 0.84
C LEU A 106 19.42 -24.58 1.45
N PHE A 107 19.50 -23.32 1.90
CA PHE A 107 20.66 -22.79 2.62
C PHE A 107 20.84 -23.44 3.99
N GLU A 108 19.77 -23.63 4.76
CA GLU A 108 19.82 -24.29 6.08
C GLU A 108 20.11 -25.80 5.98
N SER A 109 19.72 -26.43 4.87
CA SER A 109 19.99 -27.86 4.61
C SER A 109 21.38 -28.13 4.02
N SER A 110 22.16 -27.09 3.70
CA SER A 110 23.56 -27.26 3.28
C SER A 110 24.44 -27.41 4.51
N PRO A 111 24.98 -28.60 4.82
CA PRO A 111 26.02 -28.69 5.82
C PRO A 111 27.23 -27.94 5.28
N GLU A 112 27.68 -26.91 5.99
CA GLU A 112 29.05 -26.45 5.86
C GLU A 112 29.98 -27.63 6.16
N SER A 113 30.40 -28.36 5.12
CA SER A 113 31.64 -29.11 5.15
C SER A 113 32.78 -28.10 5.10
N CYS A 114 33.05 -27.47 6.23
CA CYS A 114 34.28 -26.72 6.44
C CYS A 114 35.39 -27.76 6.73
N PRO A 115 36.43 -27.93 5.88
CA PRO A 115 37.49 -28.88 6.17
C PRO A 115 38.29 -28.37 7.37
N ALA A 116 38.18 -29.08 8.49
CA ALA A 116 38.98 -28.88 9.68
C ALA A 116 40.48 -28.85 9.31
N GLN A 117 41.11 -27.69 9.49
CA GLN A 117 42.55 -27.58 9.33
C GLN A 117 43.24 -28.44 10.39
N ARG A 118 44.01 -29.41 9.89
CA ARG A 118 44.85 -30.35 10.64
C ARG A 118 45.71 -29.65 11.69
N LYS A 119 45.70 -30.22 12.89
CA LYS A 119 46.66 -30.02 13.99
C LYS A 119 48.10 -30.01 13.48
N LYS A 120 48.90 -29.02 13.89
CA LYS A 120 50.36 -29.16 14.01
C LYS A 120 50.73 -29.22 15.49
N THR A 121 51.07 -30.43 15.90
CA THR A 121 51.78 -30.78 17.13
C THR A 121 53.08 -29.99 17.24
N LYS A 122 53.39 -29.51 18.45
CA LYS A 122 54.77 -29.29 18.89
C LYS A 122 54.89 -29.80 20.31
#